data_AF-A0A2P4ZTN3-F1
#
_entry.id   AF-A0A2P4ZTN3-F1
#
_cell.length_a   1.000
_cell.length_b   1.000
_cell.length_c   1.000
_cell.angle_alpha   90.00
_cell.angle_beta   90.00
_cell.angle_gamma   90.00
#
_symmetry.space_group_name_H-M   'P 1'
#
loop_
_entity.id
_entity.type
_entity.pdbx_description
1 polymer ?
#
loop_
_entity_poly.entity_id
_entity_poly.type
_entity_poly.pdbx_seq_one_letter_code
_entity_poly.pdbx_strand_id
1 'polypeptide(L)'
;MRRPVKKDTSQLFENSRWPRRLLHVPSMTSYPWQPGNNYGTHKEPKYNAISYTWGRFYVRNTEPEYASTPYLQVKGVPWNIPRMRPSQFTADEFHQLVINAANPPAEDGFEPVVFVWLDVACIDQTKPHTEDYYKEVGRQARIFEGASEVIVWLTTFRRAEIKEWWSGLRNIERPVIGVEVGAHQSPDLDAWTEHVQTHLRRLRADPWFSSLWTLQEAFLSPRAILMYRDGTHRDLFAFQSATHVQSGTLKDFIYRWHAILLKLRNIRIGHTYQGVKVDMEKVNALEADINNLGLLEAMRLDAQIFKALELPTASKSRALRMGNPLALLKASHQRQCYEITDRVRGIMQVFDMQLGESSPNAIPGKKYSLSELEDQLGAQLLRRYPISSQLMVQSRSCQPRKAWRVSPEMSLTDEAHLFWRQKMDSDTSMDAEKKMITRSGGARLYATTFEDTVMVRFDGKYTTLETFYLVTQNVVGTTRTALRLNQGLHEEFRSAMTKPFDQITIADEFQWLHRSRKGRNIGILFLARIQPPSKSSRAKGQIWCDWGIGLVLCQEKGRNDVYERLGVIKWDVWEIKDLIKARKMKLQATRKVSDPLSYLQTCDGPGWTKINGHFG
;
A
#
# COMPACT_ATOMS: atom_id res chain seq x y z
N MET A 1 0.23 -44.24 32.61
CA MET A 1 0.46 -43.73 31.24
C MET A 1 -0.57 -42.65 30.91
N ARG A 2 -0.17 -41.38 30.87
CA ARG A 2 -1.04 -40.30 30.39
C ARG A 2 -1.18 -40.45 28.87
N ARG A 3 -2.40 -40.66 28.37
CA ARG A 3 -2.69 -40.66 26.93
C ARG A 3 -2.19 -39.34 26.33
N PRO A 4 -1.46 -39.34 25.21
CA PRO A 4 -1.08 -38.11 24.55
C PRO A 4 -2.35 -37.40 24.11
N VAL A 5 -2.48 -36.13 24.50
CA VAL A 5 -3.51 -35.23 23.98
C VAL A 5 -3.32 -35.18 22.46
N LYS A 6 -4.26 -35.74 21.69
CA LYS A 6 -4.31 -35.53 20.24
C LYS A 6 -4.38 -34.02 20.03
N LYS A 7 -3.28 -33.40 19.61
CA LYS A 7 -3.32 -32.02 19.11
C LYS A 7 -4.35 -32.01 17.99
N ASP A 8 -5.34 -31.14 18.11
CA ASP A 8 -6.37 -31.00 17.11
C ASP A 8 -5.72 -30.65 15.76
N THR A 9 -5.84 -31.55 14.81
CA THR A 9 -5.25 -31.40 13.47
C THR A 9 -5.82 -30.20 12.72
N SER A 10 -7.01 -29.71 13.11
CA SER A 10 -7.60 -28.48 12.57
C SER A 10 -6.79 -27.23 12.93
N GLN A 11 -6.32 -27.10 14.18
CA GLN A 11 -5.49 -25.98 14.62
C GLN A 11 -4.09 -25.96 13.98
N LEU A 12 -3.55 -27.14 13.65
CA LEU A 12 -2.29 -27.27 12.90
C LEU A 12 -2.45 -26.76 11.46
N PHE A 13 -3.59 -27.07 10.82
CA PHE A 13 -3.90 -26.57 9.48
C PHE A 13 -4.19 -25.07 9.47
N GLU A 14 -4.87 -24.54 10.48
CA GLU A 14 -5.23 -23.11 10.53
C GLU A 14 -3.99 -22.19 10.54
N ASN A 15 -2.86 -22.67 11.04
CA ASN A 15 -1.57 -21.96 11.02
C ASN A 15 -0.66 -22.34 9.83
N SER A 16 -1.12 -23.21 8.93
CA SER A 16 -0.35 -23.65 7.77
C SER A 16 -0.27 -22.56 6.69
N ARG A 17 0.85 -22.53 5.95
CA ARG A 17 1.02 -21.71 4.73
C ARG A 17 0.44 -22.39 3.49
N TRP A 18 0.04 -23.64 3.61
CA TRP A 18 -0.38 -24.49 2.50
C TRP A 18 -1.85 -24.26 2.13
N PRO A 19 -2.19 -24.19 0.83
CA PRO A 19 -3.58 -24.04 0.37
C PRO A 19 -4.48 -25.20 0.82
N ARG A 20 -5.78 -24.99 0.98
CA ARG A 20 -6.71 -26.12 1.26
C ARG A 20 -6.77 -27.12 0.12
N ARG A 21 -6.52 -26.67 -1.10
CA ARG A 21 -6.53 -27.50 -2.30
C ARG A 21 -5.49 -27.02 -3.29
N LEU A 22 -5.00 -27.95 -4.10
CA LEU A 22 -4.14 -27.67 -5.24
C LEU A 22 -4.61 -28.47 -6.45
N LEU A 23 -4.59 -27.85 -7.63
CA LEU A 23 -4.90 -28.51 -8.89
C LEU A 23 -3.67 -29.23 -9.44
N HIS A 24 -3.70 -30.56 -9.49
CA HIS A 24 -2.69 -31.36 -10.17
C HIS A 24 -2.93 -31.32 -11.68
N VAL A 25 -2.08 -30.57 -12.39
CA VAL A 25 -2.26 -30.22 -13.80
C VAL A 25 -2.32 -31.43 -14.73
N PRO A 26 -1.41 -32.43 -14.65
CA PRO A 26 -1.46 -33.60 -15.54
C PRO A 26 -2.78 -34.38 -15.51
N SER A 27 -3.40 -34.46 -14.32
CA SER A 27 -4.67 -35.19 -14.13
C SER A 27 -5.91 -34.30 -14.18
N MET A 28 -5.72 -32.98 -14.22
CA MET A 28 -6.76 -31.96 -13.95
C MET A 28 -7.59 -32.25 -12.68
N THR A 29 -6.97 -32.81 -11.64
CA THR A 29 -7.64 -33.17 -10.37
C THR A 29 -7.23 -32.22 -9.27
N SER A 30 -8.20 -31.56 -8.64
CA SER A 30 -7.99 -30.74 -7.45
C SER A 30 -7.93 -31.65 -6.23
N TYR A 31 -6.78 -31.69 -5.55
CA TYR A 31 -6.59 -32.51 -4.34
C TYR A 31 -6.80 -31.66 -3.09
N PRO A 32 -7.57 -32.13 -2.09
CA PRO A 32 -7.61 -31.50 -0.79
C PRO A 32 -6.31 -31.73 -0.02
N TRP A 33 -5.95 -30.76 0.82
CA TRP A 33 -4.88 -30.89 1.79
C TRP A 33 -5.20 -32.01 2.79
N GLN A 34 -4.17 -32.78 3.12
CA GLN A 34 -4.20 -33.83 4.14
C GLN A 34 -3.04 -33.62 5.15
N PRO A 35 -3.15 -34.15 6.39
CA PRO A 35 -2.11 -34.04 7.40
C PRO A 35 -0.72 -34.39 6.87
N GLY A 36 0.27 -33.56 7.21
CA GLY A 36 1.62 -33.66 6.66
C GLY A 36 1.82 -32.95 5.32
N ASN A 37 0.90 -32.04 4.95
CA ASN A 37 0.95 -31.26 3.71
C ASN A 37 0.91 -32.15 2.46
N ASN A 38 0.09 -33.19 2.52
CA ASN A 38 -0.11 -34.11 1.41
C ASN A 38 -1.29 -33.68 0.54
N TYR A 39 -1.12 -33.81 -0.78
CA TYR A 39 -2.15 -33.56 -1.80
C TYR A 39 -2.21 -34.80 -2.70
N GLY A 40 -3.11 -35.73 -2.37
CA GLY A 40 -3.06 -37.07 -2.94
C GLY A 40 -1.78 -37.79 -2.51
N THR A 41 -1.00 -38.28 -3.47
CA THR A 41 0.29 -38.96 -3.22
C THR A 41 1.48 -37.99 -3.12
N HIS A 42 1.25 -36.69 -3.24
CA HIS A 42 2.31 -35.68 -3.30
C HIS A 42 2.48 -34.98 -1.95
N LYS A 43 3.66 -35.11 -1.35
CA LYS A 43 4.01 -34.43 -0.10
C LYS A 43 4.68 -33.09 -0.39
N GLU A 44 4.16 -32.02 0.20
CA GLU A 44 4.71 -30.66 0.11
C GLU A 44 5.05 -30.22 -1.34
N PRO A 45 4.14 -30.40 -2.30
CA PRO A 45 4.44 -30.11 -3.70
C PRO A 45 4.70 -28.62 -3.93
N LYS A 46 5.70 -28.30 -4.76
CA LYS A 46 5.81 -26.94 -5.34
C LYS A 46 4.57 -26.65 -6.19
N TYR A 47 4.10 -25.40 -6.14
CA TYR A 47 2.96 -24.97 -6.94
C TYR A 47 3.13 -23.53 -7.41
N ASN A 48 2.53 -23.20 -8.56
CA ASN A 48 2.40 -21.81 -9.03
C ASN A 48 0.99 -21.29 -8.70
N ALA A 49 0.82 -19.98 -8.50
CA ALA A 49 -0.50 -19.37 -8.30
C ALA A 49 -0.91 -18.55 -9.52
N ILE A 50 -2.19 -18.60 -9.90
CA ILE A 50 -2.74 -17.85 -11.04
C ILE A 50 -3.69 -16.77 -10.54
N SER A 51 -3.37 -15.52 -10.89
CA SER A 51 -4.11 -14.29 -10.63
C SER A 51 -4.85 -13.83 -11.88
N TYR A 52 -6.16 -13.66 -11.79
CA TYR A 52 -7.04 -13.34 -12.91
C TYR A 52 -8.43 -12.89 -12.41
N THR A 53 -9.29 -12.39 -13.30
CA THR A 53 -10.62 -11.85 -12.91
C THR A 53 -11.75 -12.63 -13.56
N TRP A 54 -12.20 -13.73 -12.95
CA TRP A 54 -13.29 -14.56 -13.47
C TRP A 54 -14.68 -14.15 -12.95
N GLY A 55 -14.78 -13.68 -11.70
CA GLY A 55 -16.07 -13.44 -11.01
C GLY A 55 -17.00 -12.43 -11.68
N ARG A 56 -16.51 -11.66 -12.66
CA ARG A 56 -17.28 -10.67 -13.43
C ARG A 56 -17.90 -11.22 -14.72
N PHE A 57 -17.41 -12.37 -15.19
CA PHE A 57 -17.69 -12.86 -16.55
C PHE A 57 -18.20 -14.30 -16.57
N TYR A 58 -18.60 -14.86 -15.42
CA TYR A 58 -19.22 -16.17 -15.43
C TYR A 58 -20.67 -16.09 -15.97
N VAL A 59 -21.09 -17.14 -16.65
CA VAL A 59 -22.46 -17.35 -17.11
C VAL A 59 -23.26 -17.91 -15.95
N ARG A 60 -24.35 -17.24 -15.55
CA ARG A 60 -25.22 -17.72 -14.47
C ARG A 60 -26.01 -18.94 -14.93
N ASN A 61 -26.34 -19.82 -14.01
CA ASN A 61 -27.16 -21.02 -14.30
C ASN A 61 -28.58 -20.71 -14.79
N THR A 62 -29.04 -19.48 -14.60
CA THR A 62 -30.32 -18.97 -15.10
C THR A 62 -30.26 -18.46 -16.54
N GLU A 63 -29.06 -18.32 -17.12
CA GLU A 63 -28.90 -17.77 -18.47
C GLU A 63 -29.05 -18.87 -19.54
N PRO A 64 -29.68 -18.56 -20.70
CA PRO A 64 -29.95 -19.56 -21.74
C PRO A 64 -28.69 -20.27 -22.25
N GLU A 65 -27.57 -19.56 -22.35
CA GLU A 65 -26.30 -20.07 -22.82
C GLU A 65 -25.54 -20.94 -21.81
N TYR A 66 -26.02 -21.08 -20.57
CA TYR A 66 -25.30 -21.82 -19.52
C TYR A 66 -25.03 -23.27 -19.91
N ALA A 67 -26.07 -23.99 -20.38
CA ALA A 67 -25.94 -25.41 -20.70
C ALA A 67 -24.91 -25.66 -21.81
N SER A 68 -24.88 -24.79 -22.83
CA SER A 68 -24.01 -24.89 -23.99
C SER A 68 -22.61 -24.31 -23.79
N THR A 69 -22.39 -23.46 -22.78
CA THR A 69 -21.09 -22.80 -22.55
C THR A 69 -20.08 -23.77 -21.93
N PRO A 70 -18.96 -24.11 -22.59
CA PRO A 70 -17.96 -25.01 -22.02
C PRO A 70 -17.32 -24.48 -20.72
N TYR A 71 -16.77 -25.37 -19.90
CA TYR A 71 -16.05 -25.03 -18.67
C TYR A 71 -14.76 -25.85 -18.55
N LEU A 72 -13.86 -25.37 -17.69
CA LEU A 72 -12.62 -26.06 -17.36
C LEU A 72 -12.91 -27.40 -16.65
N GLN A 73 -12.48 -28.51 -17.25
CA GLN A 73 -12.77 -29.87 -16.78
C GLN A 73 -11.94 -30.27 -15.55
N VAL A 74 -12.26 -29.71 -14.39
CA VAL A 74 -11.60 -30.02 -13.11
C VAL A 74 -12.29 -31.21 -12.43
N LYS A 75 -11.50 -32.20 -12.03
CA LYS A 75 -11.94 -33.39 -11.27
C LYS A 75 -11.65 -33.23 -9.78
N GLY A 76 -12.29 -34.06 -8.96
CA GLY A 76 -12.04 -34.14 -7.52
C GLY A 76 -12.68 -33.03 -6.67
N VAL A 77 -13.44 -32.13 -7.28
CA VAL A 77 -14.24 -31.11 -6.58
C VAL A 77 -15.72 -31.51 -6.51
N PRO A 78 -16.42 -31.26 -5.39
CA PRO A 78 -17.85 -31.52 -5.27
C PRO A 78 -18.75 -30.38 -5.78
N TRP A 79 -18.18 -29.31 -6.32
CA TRP A 79 -18.91 -28.14 -6.83
C TRP A 79 -18.76 -27.99 -8.34
N ASN A 80 -19.70 -27.25 -8.93
CA ASN A 80 -19.65 -26.91 -10.34
C ASN A 80 -18.60 -25.83 -10.59
N ILE A 81 -17.72 -26.06 -11.57
CA ILE A 81 -16.78 -25.04 -12.04
C ILE A 81 -17.55 -23.95 -12.79
N PRO A 82 -17.32 -22.65 -12.50
CA PRO A 82 -17.94 -21.55 -13.23
C PRO A 82 -17.68 -21.65 -14.74
N ARG A 83 -18.74 -21.44 -15.52
CA ARG A 83 -18.70 -21.32 -16.98
C ARG A 83 -18.41 -19.87 -17.33
N MET A 84 -17.53 -19.62 -18.30
CA MET A 84 -17.04 -18.28 -18.62
C MET A 84 -17.60 -17.78 -19.94
N ARG A 85 -17.96 -16.50 -20.01
CA ARG A 85 -18.37 -15.87 -21.28
C ARG A 85 -17.21 -15.93 -22.28
N PRO A 86 -17.39 -16.52 -23.48
CA PRO A 86 -16.33 -16.64 -24.49
C PRO A 86 -15.76 -15.30 -24.97
N SER A 87 -16.54 -14.21 -24.85
CA SER A 87 -16.05 -12.86 -25.12
C SER A 87 -14.85 -12.49 -24.25
N GLN A 88 -14.81 -12.98 -23.00
CA GLN A 88 -13.70 -12.81 -22.08
C GLN A 88 -12.58 -13.81 -22.38
N PHE A 89 -12.85 -15.11 -22.24
CA PHE A 89 -11.98 -16.21 -22.64
C PHE A 89 -12.76 -17.53 -22.73
N THR A 90 -12.26 -18.49 -23.50
CA THR A 90 -12.86 -19.82 -23.68
C THR A 90 -12.32 -20.83 -22.66
N ALA A 91 -13.01 -21.97 -22.51
CA ALA A 91 -12.52 -23.07 -21.66
C ALA A 91 -11.18 -23.64 -22.16
N ASP A 92 -10.94 -23.63 -23.47
CA ASP A 92 -9.69 -24.10 -24.08
C ASP A 92 -8.54 -23.12 -23.79
N GLU A 93 -8.78 -21.82 -23.93
CA GLU A 93 -7.81 -20.77 -23.52
C GLU A 93 -7.46 -20.92 -22.04
N PHE A 94 -8.45 -21.22 -21.20
CA PHE A 94 -8.24 -21.44 -19.77
C PHE A 94 -7.43 -22.72 -19.47
N HIS A 95 -7.71 -23.81 -20.18
CA HIS A 95 -6.96 -25.05 -20.04
C HIS A 95 -5.50 -24.87 -20.48
N GLN A 96 -5.28 -24.20 -21.61
CA GLN A 96 -3.95 -23.92 -22.13
C GLN A 96 -3.12 -23.04 -21.17
N LEU A 97 -3.74 -22.02 -20.58
CA LEU A 97 -3.11 -21.22 -19.53
C LEU A 97 -2.65 -22.09 -18.36
N VAL A 98 -3.51 -22.97 -17.84
CA VAL A 98 -3.18 -23.83 -16.69
C VAL A 98 -1.97 -24.72 -17.01
N ILE A 99 -1.91 -25.27 -18.24
CA ILE A 99 -0.76 -26.04 -18.70
C ILE A 99 0.50 -25.18 -18.75
N ASN A 100 0.44 -24.01 -19.40
CA ASN A 100 1.60 -23.15 -19.60
C ASN A 100 2.11 -22.53 -18.29
N ALA A 101 1.21 -22.23 -17.36
CA ALA A 101 1.55 -21.74 -16.03
C ALA A 101 2.29 -22.78 -15.18
N ALA A 102 2.02 -24.07 -15.40
CA ALA A 102 2.67 -25.16 -14.67
C ALA A 102 3.96 -25.62 -15.35
N ASN A 103 3.94 -25.72 -16.67
CA ASN A 103 5.06 -26.22 -17.48
C ASN A 103 5.46 -25.18 -18.53
N PRO A 104 6.10 -24.07 -18.12
CA PRO A 104 6.60 -23.09 -19.06
C PRO A 104 7.71 -23.73 -19.93
N PRO A 105 7.89 -23.25 -21.17
CA PRO A 105 9.03 -23.62 -22.00
C PRO A 105 10.37 -23.54 -21.26
N ALA A 106 11.24 -24.54 -21.47
CA ALA A 106 12.54 -24.62 -20.79
C ALA A 106 13.44 -23.38 -20.98
N GLU A 107 13.30 -22.71 -22.13
CA GLU A 107 14.00 -21.48 -22.50
C GLU A 107 13.65 -20.29 -21.60
N ASP A 108 12.48 -20.30 -20.94
CA ASP A 108 12.01 -19.20 -20.11
C ASP A 108 12.70 -19.18 -18.72
N GLY A 109 13.48 -20.22 -18.38
CA GLY A 109 14.31 -20.27 -17.18
C GLY A 109 13.54 -20.51 -15.87
N PHE A 110 12.26 -20.87 -15.95
CA PHE A 110 11.42 -21.19 -14.80
C PHE A 110 11.37 -22.70 -14.55
N GLU A 111 11.36 -23.09 -13.28
CA GLU A 111 11.24 -24.50 -12.91
C GLU A 111 9.79 -24.99 -13.13
N PRO A 112 9.56 -26.06 -13.89
CA PRO A 112 8.23 -26.60 -14.08
C PRO A 112 7.68 -27.17 -12.77
N VAL A 113 6.38 -26.98 -12.54
CA VAL A 113 5.61 -27.54 -11.44
C VAL A 113 4.49 -28.42 -11.98
N VAL A 114 3.99 -29.33 -11.14
CA VAL A 114 2.83 -30.19 -11.49
C VAL A 114 1.54 -29.76 -10.79
N PHE A 115 1.63 -28.75 -9.90
CA PHE A 115 0.49 -28.19 -9.19
C PHE A 115 0.34 -26.69 -9.46
N VAL A 116 -0.91 -26.26 -9.55
CA VAL A 116 -1.27 -24.84 -9.53
C VAL A 116 -2.33 -24.57 -8.47
N TRP A 117 -2.29 -23.36 -7.92
CA TRP A 117 -3.39 -22.80 -7.17
C TRP A 117 -4.18 -21.84 -8.06
N LEU A 118 -5.50 -22.04 -8.07
CA LEU A 118 -6.45 -21.44 -8.99
C LEU A 118 -7.80 -21.33 -8.29
N ASP A 119 -8.35 -20.13 -8.16
CA ASP A 119 -9.61 -19.83 -7.44
C ASP A 119 -10.73 -20.84 -7.68
N VAL A 120 -11.15 -21.05 -8.94
CA VAL A 120 -12.32 -21.87 -9.27
C VAL A 120 -12.12 -23.37 -9.00
N ALA A 121 -10.86 -23.81 -8.98
CA ALA A 121 -10.49 -25.21 -8.74
C ALA A 121 -10.15 -25.47 -7.26
N CYS A 122 -9.79 -24.44 -6.50
CA CYS A 122 -9.27 -24.58 -5.14
C CYS A 122 -10.22 -24.05 -4.05
N ILE A 123 -11.17 -23.19 -4.42
CA ILE A 123 -12.20 -22.63 -3.54
C ILE A 123 -13.58 -23.01 -4.11
N ASP A 124 -14.51 -23.42 -3.24
CA ASP A 124 -15.91 -23.60 -3.61
C ASP A 124 -16.57 -22.24 -3.85
N GLN A 125 -16.66 -21.85 -5.12
CA GLN A 125 -17.26 -20.58 -5.53
C GLN A 125 -18.80 -20.60 -5.53
N THR A 126 -19.42 -21.76 -5.32
CA THR A 126 -20.88 -21.91 -5.32
C THR A 126 -21.52 -21.57 -3.97
N LYS A 127 -20.70 -21.51 -2.91
CA LYS A 127 -21.12 -21.23 -1.54
C LYS A 127 -20.31 -20.08 -0.94
N PRO A 128 -20.40 -18.86 -1.54
CA PRO A 128 -19.76 -17.70 -0.96
C PRO A 128 -20.32 -17.43 0.44
N HIS A 129 -19.52 -16.80 1.29
CA HIS A 129 -19.88 -16.46 2.68
C HIS A 129 -20.05 -17.62 3.65
N THR A 130 -19.62 -18.83 3.28
CA THR A 130 -19.46 -19.92 4.25
C THR A 130 -18.17 -19.78 5.05
N GLU A 131 -18.11 -20.43 6.22
CA GLU A 131 -16.90 -20.45 7.06
C GLU A 131 -15.68 -20.96 6.26
N ASP A 132 -15.84 -22.03 5.48
CA ASP A 132 -14.77 -22.59 4.66
C ASP A 132 -14.30 -21.62 3.57
N TYR A 133 -15.23 -20.91 2.94
CA TYR A 133 -14.92 -19.84 1.98
C TYR A 133 -14.07 -18.75 2.65
N TYR A 134 -14.52 -18.20 3.78
CA TYR A 134 -13.78 -17.15 4.47
C TYR A 134 -12.43 -17.62 5.02
N LYS A 135 -12.34 -18.88 5.46
CA LYS A 135 -11.08 -19.48 5.91
C LYS A 135 -10.07 -19.61 4.78
N GLU A 136 -10.47 -19.89 3.55
CA GLU A 136 -9.53 -19.96 2.42
C GLU A 136 -9.22 -18.59 1.84
N VAL A 137 -10.25 -17.75 1.67
CA VAL A 137 -10.06 -16.34 1.27
C VAL A 137 -9.06 -15.69 2.20
N GLY A 138 -9.24 -15.78 3.53
CA GLY A 138 -8.35 -15.23 4.55
C GLY A 138 -6.90 -15.76 4.53
N ARG A 139 -6.58 -16.77 3.71
CA ARG A 139 -5.22 -17.30 3.50
C ARG A 139 -4.59 -16.88 2.18
N GLN A 140 -5.31 -16.24 1.25
CA GLN A 140 -4.80 -15.89 -0.08
C GLN A 140 -3.41 -15.26 -0.01
N ALA A 141 -3.17 -14.31 0.90
CA ALA A 141 -1.85 -13.69 0.99
C ALA A 141 -0.71 -14.68 1.27
N ARG A 142 -0.95 -15.68 2.12
CA ARG A 142 0.02 -16.75 2.43
C ARG A 142 0.17 -17.73 1.26
N ILE A 143 -0.90 -17.95 0.52
CA ILE A 143 -0.90 -18.82 -0.67
C ILE A 143 -0.03 -18.21 -1.78
N PHE A 144 -0.21 -16.91 -2.05
CA PHE A 144 0.62 -16.18 -3.01
C PHE A 144 2.08 -16.05 -2.53
N GLU A 145 2.32 -15.85 -1.23
CA GLU A 145 3.67 -15.85 -0.64
C GLU A 145 4.34 -17.23 -0.71
N GLY A 146 3.57 -18.31 -0.66
CA GLY A 146 4.05 -19.70 -0.70
C GLY A 146 4.24 -20.28 -2.10
N ALA A 147 3.73 -19.61 -3.14
CA ALA A 147 3.85 -20.06 -4.52
C ALA A 147 5.32 -19.99 -5.00
N SER A 148 5.71 -20.93 -5.85
CA SER A 148 6.99 -20.90 -6.56
C SER A 148 7.05 -19.70 -7.50
N GLU A 149 6.04 -19.58 -8.36
CA GLU A 149 5.83 -18.42 -9.22
C GLU A 149 4.36 -17.97 -9.17
N VAL A 150 4.14 -16.69 -9.45
CA VAL A 150 2.80 -16.12 -9.59
C VAL A 150 2.60 -15.65 -11.02
N ILE A 151 1.50 -16.07 -11.61
CA ILE A 151 1.13 -15.75 -12.99
C ILE A 151 -0.05 -14.77 -12.96
N VAL A 152 0.08 -13.66 -13.67
CA VAL A 152 -1.02 -12.73 -13.92
C VAL A 152 -1.54 -12.95 -15.33
N TRP A 153 -2.79 -13.40 -15.45
CA TRP A 153 -3.40 -13.67 -16.74
C TRP A 153 -4.21 -12.46 -17.24
N LEU A 154 -3.72 -11.83 -18.30
CA LEU A 154 -4.35 -10.69 -18.96
C LEU A 154 -5.36 -11.18 -19.99
N THR A 155 -6.57 -11.42 -19.51
CA THR A 155 -7.66 -12.08 -20.26
C THR A 155 -8.18 -11.30 -21.48
N THR A 156 -7.94 -9.99 -21.58
CA THR A 156 -8.36 -9.18 -22.74
C THR A 156 -7.23 -8.88 -23.71
N PHE A 157 -5.99 -9.16 -23.33
CA PHE A 157 -4.82 -8.85 -24.14
C PHE A 157 -4.36 -10.06 -24.94
N ARG A 158 -4.50 -10.00 -26.26
CA ARG A 158 -3.90 -10.95 -27.19
C ARG A 158 -2.42 -10.62 -27.40
N ARG A 159 -1.68 -11.64 -27.84
CA ARG A 159 -0.24 -11.56 -28.13
C ARG A 159 0.15 -10.35 -29.00
N ALA A 160 -0.56 -10.13 -30.11
CA ALA A 160 -0.29 -9.01 -31.02
C ALA A 160 -0.53 -7.64 -30.36
N GLU A 161 -1.56 -7.53 -29.53
CA GLU A 161 -1.93 -6.28 -28.86
C GLU A 161 -0.92 -5.91 -27.77
N ILE A 162 -0.37 -6.88 -27.04
CA ILE A 162 0.72 -6.61 -26.07
C ILE A 162 1.97 -6.14 -26.80
N LYS A 163 2.33 -6.77 -27.92
CA LYS A 163 3.50 -6.37 -28.72
C LYS A 163 3.40 -4.90 -29.16
N GLU A 164 2.25 -4.53 -29.70
CA GLU A 164 1.98 -3.16 -30.12
C GLU A 164 2.02 -2.19 -28.94
N TRP A 165 1.31 -2.53 -27.85
CA TRP A 165 1.27 -1.73 -26.63
C TRP A 165 2.65 -1.53 -26.01
N TRP A 166 3.46 -2.59 -25.90
CA TRP A 166 4.83 -2.53 -25.37
C TRP A 166 5.76 -1.69 -26.24
N SER A 167 5.61 -1.80 -27.57
CA SER A 167 6.37 -0.99 -28.52
C SER A 167 6.01 0.50 -28.39
N GLY A 168 4.73 0.81 -28.22
CA GLY A 168 4.26 2.16 -27.93
C GLY A 168 4.81 2.73 -26.60
N LEU A 169 4.83 1.92 -25.54
CA LEU A 169 5.37 2.33 -24.24
C LEU A 169 6.88 2.63 -24.29
N ARG A 170 7.65 1.90 -25.10
CA ARG A 170 9.08 2.22 -25.33
C ARG A 170 9.27 3.56 -26.03
N ASN A 171 8.37 3.93 -26.93
CA ASN A 171 8.43 5.23 -27.60
C ASN A 171 8.13 6.38 -26.63
N ILE A 172 7.25 6.17 -25.65
CA ILE A 172 6.97 7.11 -24.55
C ILE A 172 8.21 7.36 -23.67
N GLU A 173 9.03 6.33 -23.47
CA GLU A 173 10.22 6.40 -22.62
C GLU A 173 11.40 7.14 -23.23
N ARG A 174 11.45 7.27 -24.57
CA ARG A 174 12.51 8.04 -25.24
C ARG A 174 12.62 9.43 -24.59
N PRO A 175 13.83 9.98 -24.46
CA PRO A 175 14.00 11.30 -23.87
C PRO A 175 13.08 12.28 -24.58
N VAL A 176 12.36 13.08 -23.80
CA VAL A 176 11.61 14.22 -24.34
C VAL A 176 12.69 15.28 -24.60
N ILE A 177 13.46 15.09 -25.67
CA ILE A 177 14.60 15.95 -26.04
C ILE A 177 14.03 17.36 -26.26
N GLY A 178 14.52 18.33 -25.48
CA GLY A 178 14.11 19.73 -25.55
C GLY A 178 13.67 20.38 -24.23
N VAL A 179 13.49 19.59 -23.15
CA VAL A 179 13.37 20.14 -21.78
C VAL A 179 14.74 20.27 -21.09
N GLU A 180 15.77 19.67 -21.68
CA GLU A 180 17.17 19.94 -21.34
C GLU A 180 17.67 21.07 -22.25
N VAL A 181 18.18 22.13 -21.62
CA VAL A 181 18.62 23.41 -22.18
C VAL A 181 19.23 23.30 -23.58
N GLY A 182 18.57 23.89 -24.60
CA GLY A 182 19.20 24.25 -25.87
C GLY A 182 18.77 23.53 -27.16
N ALA A 183 17.78 22.63 -27.15
CA ALA A 183 17.31 21.99 -28.40
C ALA A 183 16.40 22.91 -29.24
N HIS A 184 16.54 22.87 -30.57
CA HIS A 184 15.83 23.76 -31.51
C HIS A 184 14.36 23.39 -31.80
N GLN A 185 13.82 22.34 -31.18
CA GLN A 185 12.40 22.00 -31.27
C GLN A 185 11.87 21.61 -29.88
N SER A 186 10.90 22.35 -29.37
CA SER A 186 10.16 21.95 -28.16
C SER A 186 9.26 20.76 -28.54
N PRO A 187 9.37 19.63 -27.85
CA PRO A 187 8.46 18.50 -28.08
C PRO A 187 7.02 18.90 -27.75
N ASP A 188 6.06 18.35 -28.50
CA ASP A 188 4.64 18.50 -28.22
C ASP A 188 4.26 17.66 -26.99
N LEU A 189 4.26 18.32 -25.82
CA LEU A 189 4.00 17.69 -24.53
C LEU A 189 2.53 17.29 -24.35
N ASP A 190 1.61 17.97 -25.03
CA ASP A 190 0.20 17.64 -24.98
C ASP A 190 -0.05 16.34 -25.77
N ALA A 191 0.50 16.24 -26.99
CA ALA A 191 0.45 15.02 -27.78
C ALA A 191 1.14 13.84 -27.06
N TRP A 192 2.27 14.09 -26.39
CA TRP A 192 2.92 13.06 -25.56
C TRP A 192 2.00 12.60 -24.41
N THR A 193 1.39 13.53 -23.68
CA THR A 193 0.48 13.24 -22.57
C THR A 193 -0.72 12.41 -23.02
N GLU A 194 -1.34 12.78 -24.15
CA GLU A 194 -2.45 12.04 -24.76
C GLU A 194 -2.04 10.63 -25.21
N HIS A 195 -0.83 10.50 -25.77
CA HIS A 195 -0.28 9.21 -26.16
C HIS A 195 -0.10 8.30 -24.95
N VAL A 196 0.48 8.79 -23.85
CA VAL A 196 0.59 8.04 -22.59
C VAL A 196 -0.78 7.63 -22.06
N GLN A 197 -1.72 8.57 -22.04
CA GLN A 197 -3.06 8.31 -21.52
C GLN A 197 -3.79 7.23 -22.33
N THR A 198 -3.60 7.19 -23.65
CA THR A 198 -4.16 6.14 -24.52
C THR A 198 -3.65 4.76 -24.14
N HIS A 199 -2.34 4.61 -23.95
CA HIS A 199 -1.74 3.34 -23.51
C HIS A 199 -2.19 2.93 -22.10
N LEU A 200 -2.37 3.90 -21.20
CA LEU A 200 -2.87 3.65 -19.85
C LEU A 200 -4.32 3.18 -19.85
N ARG A 201 -5.19 3.82 -20.65
CA ARG A 201 -6.59 3.42 -20.81
C ARG A 201 -6.70 2.01 -21.38
N ARG A 202 -5.89 1.69 -22.39
CA ARG A 202 -5.88 0.34 -22.98
C ARG A 202 -5.51 -0.72 -21.95
N LEU A 203 -4.50 -0.45 -21.12
CA LEU A 203 -4.14 -1.35 -20.03
C LEU A 203 -5.27 -1.50 -19.00
N ARG A 204 -5.85 -0.39 -18.54
CA ARG A 204 -6.95 -0.39 -17.57
C ARG A 204 -8.23 -1.04 -18.09
N ALA A 205 -8.36 -1.23 -19.41
CA ALA A 205 -9.45 -1.96 -20.00
C ALA A 205 -9.41 -3.46 -19.65
N ASP A 206 -8.23 -4.01 -19.31
CA ASP A 206 -8.19 -5.36 -18.76
C ASP A 206 -8.74 -5.37 -17.33
N PRO A 207 -9.73 -6.24 -17.02
CA PRO A 207 -10.38 -6.32 -15.72
C PRO A 207 -9.41 -6.52 -14.55
N TRP A 208 -8.24 -7.11 -14.81
CA TRP A 208 -7.21 -7.28 -13.80
C TRP A 208 -6.74 -5.95 -13.20
N PHE A 209 -6.61 -4.88 -14.00
CA PHE A 209 -6.16 -3.56 -13.51
C PHE A 209 -7.27 -2.73 -12.84
N SER A 210 -8.50 -3.25 -12.79
CA SER A 210 -9.61 -2.62 -12.05
C SER A 210 -10.10 -3.46 -10.89
N SER A 211 -9.68 -4.73 -10.74
CA SER A 211 -10.07 -5.57 -9.61
C SER A 211 -9.36 -5.19 -8.32
N LEU A 212 -10.10 -5.24 -7.21
CA LEU A 212 -9.58 -5.04 -5.86
C LEU A 212 -8.72 -6.23 -5.43
N TRP A 213 -9.18 -7.45 -5.69
CA TRP A 213 -8.48 -8.67 -5.31
C TRP A 213 -7.10 -8.78 -5.99
N THR A 214 -7.03 -8.41 -7.27
CA THR A 214 -5.78 -8.40 -8.03
C THR A 214 -4.80 -7.33 -7.55
N LEU A 215 -5.26 -6.25 -6.92
CA LEU A 215 -4.39 -5.24 -6.32
C LEU A 215 -3.62 -5.81 -5.11
N GLN A 216 -4.28 -6.62 -4.27
CA GLN A 216 -3.60 -7.36 -3.19
C GLN A 216 -2.57 -8.32 -3.77
N GLU A 217 -2.95 -9.12 -4.77
CA GLU A 217 -2.09 -10.12 -5.39
C GLU A 217 -0.85 -9.48 -6.02
N ALA A 218 -1.05 -8.38 -6.76
CA ALA A 218 0.01 -7.55 -7.29
C ALA A 218 1.00 -7.14 -6.19
N PHE A 219 0.50 -6.63 -5.06
CA PHE A 219 1.32 -6.13 -3.97
C PHE A 219 2.19 -7.20 -3.31
N LEU A 220 1.66 -8.43 -3.25
CA LEU A 220 2.34 -9.58 -2.68
C LEU A 220 3.33 -10.21 -3.67
N SER A 221 3.12 -10.01 -4.96
CA SER A 221 3.85 -10.69 -6.02
C SER A 221 4.35 -9.72 -7.10
N PRO A 222 5.25 -8.77 -6.76
CA PRO A 222 5.81 -7.83 -7.74
C PRO A 222 6.49 -8.52 -8.92
N ARG A 223 7.03 -9.72 -8.71
CA ARG A 223 7.72 -10.50 -9.75
C ARG A 223 6.78 -11.36 -10.58
N ALA A 224 5.46 -11.22 -10.41
CA ALA A 224 4.49 -12.03 -11.14
C ALA A 224 4.70 -11.90 -12.64
N ILE A 225 4.63 -13.05 -13.34
CA ILE A 225 4.82 -13.16 -14.78
C ILE A 225 3.51 -12.80 -15.46
N LEU A 226 3.56 -11.89 -16.43
CA LEU A 226 2.37 -11.54 -17.22
C LEU A 226 2.19 -12.57 -18.35
N MET A 227 1.01 -13.19 -18.43
CA MET A 227 0.61 -14.05 -19.55
C MET A 227 -0.55 -13.43 -20.33
N TYR A 228 -0.54 -13.61 -21.64
CA TYR A 228 -1.59 -13.14 -22.55
C TYR A 228 -2.83 -14.02 -22.47
N ARG A 229 -3.90 -13.60 -23.13
CA ARG A 229 -5.15 -14.37 -23.24
C ARG A 229 -4.93 -15.82 -23.70
N ASP A 230 -4.00 -16.06 -24.62
CA ASP A 230 -3.66 -17.40 -25.13
C ASP A 230 -2.76 -18.23 -24.19
N GLY A 231 -2.44 -17.69 -23.01
CA GLY A 231 -1.58 -18.33 -22.01
C GLY A 231 -0.08 -18.29 -22.36
N THR A 232 0.33 -17.51 -23.36
CA THR A 232 1.75 -17.34 -23.72
C THR A 232 2.34 -16.05 -23.12
N HIS A 233 3.68 -15.98 -23.05
CA HIS A 233 4.39 -14.83 -22.46
C HIS A 233 5.73 -14.49 -23.16
N ARG A 234 6.20 -15.34 -24.09
CA ARG A 234 7.57 -15.29 -24.66
C ARG A 234 7.95 -13.95 -25.28
N ASP A 235 7.01 -13.24 -25.90
CA ASP A 235 7.35 -11.95 -26.50
C ASP A 235 7.68 -10.88 -25.46
N LEU A 236 7.33 -11.03 -24.18
CA LEU A 236 7.83 -10.09 -23.17
C LEU A 236 9.33 -10.29 -22.89
N PHE A 237 9.82 -11.52 -23.03
CA PHE A 237 11.20 -11.91 -22.77
C PHE A 237 12.11 -11.69 -23.98
N ALA A 238 11.58 -11.84 -25.20
CA ALA A 238 12.37 -11.70 -26.44
C ALA A 238 12.76 -10.24 -26.76
N PHE A 239 12.18 -9.24 -26.09
CA PHE A 239 12.46 -7.82 -26.35
C PHE A 239 13.69 -7.28 -25.59
N GLN A 240 14.61 -8.14 -25.18
CA GLN A 240 15.87 -7.82 -24.49
C GLN A 240 16.70 -6.79 -25.30
N SER A 241 17.10 -5.68 -24.67
CA SER A 241 18.17 -4.83 -25.20
C SER A 241 19.52 -5.32 -24.68
N ALA A 242 20.61 -5.03 -25.40
CA ALA A 242 21.97 -5.40 -25.03
C ALA A 242 22.48 -4.86 -23.67
N THR A 243 21.64 -4.13 -22.92
CA THR A 243 22.02 -3.41 -21.70
C THR A 243 21.13 -3.67 -20.47
N HIS A 244 19.98 -4.35 -20.59
CA HIS A 244 19.16 -4.74 -19.44
C HIS A 244 18.27 -5.97 -19.74
N VAL A 245 18.34 -6.97 -18.85
CA VAL A 245 17.48 -8.16 -18.86
C VAL A 245 16.07 -7.75 -18.42
N GLN A 246 15.10 -7.75 -19.35
CA GLN A 246 13.68 -7.51 -19.05
C GLN A 246 12.96 -8.86 -18.95
N SER A 247 12.23 -9.07 -17.85
CA SER A 247 11.69 -10.39 -17.45
C SER A 247 10.18 -10.53 -17.65
N GLY A 248 9.52 -9.63 -18.38
CA GLY A 248 8.07 -9.69 -18.60
C GLY A 248 7.24 -9.70 -17.32
N THR A 249 7.78 -9.17 -16.23
CA THR A 249 7.15 -9.20 -14.91
C THR A 249 6.32 -7.95 -14.65
N LEU A 250 5.42 -8.05 -13.67
CA LEU A 250 4.67 -6.92 -13.14
C LEU A 250 5.61 -5.79 -12.65
N LYS A 251 6.75 -6.12 -12.04
CA LYS A 251 7.77 -5.17 -11.61
C LYS A 251 8.31 -4.35 -12.79
N ASP A 252 8.62 -5.00 -13.90
CA ASP A 252 9.13 -4.33 -15.10
C ASP A 252 8.12 -3.30 -15.60
N PHE A 253 6.86 -3.71 -15.66
CA PHE A 253 5.75 -2.82 -15.98
C PHE A 253 5.66 -1.61 -15.02
N ILE A 254 5.78 -1.83 -13.71
CA ILE A 254 5.71 -0.76 -12.71
C ILE A 254 6.89 0.21 -12.82
N TYR A 255 8.09 -0.28 -13.12
CA TYR A 255 9.27 0.57 -13.33
C TYR A 255 9.04 1.60 -14.46
N ARG A 256 8.41 1.18 -15.56
CA ARG A 256 8.12 2.06 -16.70
C ARG A 256 7.17 3.19 -16.34
N TRP A 257 6.08 2.89 -15.62
CA TRP A 257 5.16 3.93 -15.16
C TRP A 257 5.78 4.87 -14.14
N HIS A 258 6.69 4.37 -13.31
CA HIS A 258 7.46 5.24 -12.42
C HIS A 258 8.34 6.23 -13.21
N ALA A 259 9.01 5.77 -14.28
CA ALA A 259 9.77 6.65 -15.16
C ALA A 259 8.90 7.72 -15.82
N ILE A 260 7.67 7.39 -16.20
CA ILE A 260 6.68 8.35 -16.72
C ILE A 260 6.30 9.39 -15.65
N LEU A 261 6.04 8.99 -14.40
CA LEU A 261 5.77 9.92 -13.30
C LEU A 261 6.94 10.89 -13.05
N LEU A 262 8.18 10.42 -13.15
CA LEU A 262 9.36 11.29 -13.04
C LEU A 262 9.42 12.31 -14.18
N LYS A 263 9.05 11.92 -15.40
CA LYS A 263 8.93 12.86 -16.54
C LYS A 263 7.82 13.89 -16.29
N LEU A 264 6.65 13.48 -15.80
CA LEU A 264 5.56 14.42 -15.46
C LEU A 264 5.99 15.44 -14.40
N ARG A 265 6.77 15.00 -13.41
CA ARG A 265 7.36 15.91 -12.41
C ARG A 265 8.30 16.92 -13.05
N ASN A 266 9.18 16.47 -13.95
CA ASN A 266 10.11 17.37 -14.65
C ASN A 266 9.35 18.36 -15.55
N ILE A 267 8.29 17.92 -16.22
CA ILE A 267 7.38 18.78 -16.99
C ILE A 267 6.77 19.87 -16.09
N ARG A 268 6.28 19.52 -14.90
CA ARG A 268 5.72 20.49 -13.95
C ARG A 268 6.76 21.52 -13.47
N ILE A 269 7.99 21.07 -13.20
CA ILE A 269 9.11 21.97 -12.84
C ILE A 269 9.43 22.91 -14.01
N GLY A 270 9.53 22.37 -15.22
CA GLY A 270 9.76 23.16 -16.44
C GLY A 270 8.64 24.17 -16.70
N HIS A 271 7.38 23.79 -16.51
CA HIS A 271 6.24 24.70 -16.65
C HIS A 271 6.31 25.84 -15.62
N THR A 272 6.65 25.52 -14.37
CA THR A 272 6.66 26.49 -13.27
C THR A 272 7.84 27.46 -13.36
N TYR A 273 9.03 27.00 -13.78
CA TYR A 273 10.26 27.79 -13.66
C TYR A 273 10.96 28.10 -14.99
N GLN A 274 10.62 27.39 -16.07
CA GLN A 274 11.31 27.48 -17.36
C GLN A 274 10.39 27.88 -18.52
N GLY A 275 9.11 28.20 -18.24
CA GLY A 275 8.15 28.64 -19.25
C GLY A 275 7.74 27.57 -20.26
N VAL A 276 7.92 26.29 -19.92
CA VAL A 276 7.47 25.16 -20.76
C VAL A 276 5.94 25.23 -20.91
N LYS A 277 5.45 25.27 -22.16
CA LYS A 277 4.02 25.27 -22.46
C LYS A 277 3.49 23.83 -22.50
N VAL A 278 2.52 23.55 -21.65
CA VAL A 278 1.79 22.27 -21.57
C VAL A 278 0.46 22.51 -20.88
N ASP A 279 -0.56 21.76 -21.27
CA ASP A 279 -1.83 21.72 -20.55
C ASP A 279 -1.64 21.01 -19.19
N MET A 280 -1.56 21.80 -18.12
CA MET A 280 -1.40 21.28 -16.77
C MET A 280 -2.61 20.47 -16.29
N GLU A 281 -3.80 20.68 -16.83
CA GLU A 281 -4.96 19.85 -16.50
C GLU A 281 -4.78 18.43 -17.03
N LYS A 282 -4.29 18.28 -18.27
CA LYS A 282 -3.95 16.97 -18.85
C LYS A 282 -2.82 16.28 -18.07
N VAL A 283 -1.77 17.01 -17.70
CA VAL A 283 -0.66 16.47 -16.88
C VAL A 283 -1.17 15.98 -15.52
N ASN A 284 -2.01 16.78 -14.85
CA ASN A 284 -2.59 16.43 -13.56
C ASN A 284 -3.54 15.22 -13.67
N ALA A 285 -4.37 15.17 -14.72
CA ALA A 285 -5.27 14.06 -14.98
C ALA A 285 -4.51 12.76 -15.26
N LEU A 286 -3.43 12.82 -16.05
CA LEU A 286 -2.58 11.66 -16.31
C LEU A 286 -1.86 11.19 -15.04
N GLU A 287 -1.29 12.09 -14.23
CA GLU A 287 -0.69 11.73 -12.95
C GLU A 287 -1.71 11.06 -12.02
N ALA A 288 -2.93 11.59 -11.95
CA ALA A 288 -4.03 10.98 -11.20
C ALA A 288 -4.37 9.58 -11.74
N ASP A 289 -4.53 9.41 -13.05
CA ASP A 289 -4.83 8.11 -13.66
C ASP A 289 -3.73 7.07 -13.39
N ILE A 290 -2.47 7.47 -13.41
CA ILE A 290 -1.32 6.61 -13.11
C ILE A 290 -1.33 6.23 -11.63
N ASN A 291 -1.53 7.19 -10.72
CA ASN A 291 -1.64 6.93 -9.29
C ASN A 291 -2.84 6.00 -8.98
N ASN A 292 -3.93 6.13 -9.75
CA ASN A 292 -5.13 5.31 -9.63
C ASN A 292 -4.95 3.84 -10.01
N LEU A 293 -3.85 3.48 -10.69
CA LEU A 293 -3.47 2.07 -10.83
C LEU A 293 -3.19 1.44 -9.46
N GLY A 294 -2.77 2.23 -8.47
CA GLY A 294 -2.51 1.72 -7.12
C GLY A 294 -1.24 0.89 -6.96
N LEU A 295 -0.55 0.61 -8.08
CA LEU A 295 0.68 -0.17 -8.13
C LEU A 295 1.93 0.68 -7.81
N LEU A 296 1.84 2.00 -7.98
CA LEU A 296 2.99 2.91 -8.02
C LEU A 296 3.29 3.64 -6.72
N GLU A 297 2.29 4.12 -5.98
CA GLU A 297 2.52 4.70 -4.64
C GLU A 297 3.18 3.67 -3.71
N ALA A 298 2.92 2.39 -3.95
CA ALA A 298 3.56 1.26 -3.31
C ALA A 298 5.05 1.14 -3.70
N MET A 299 5.45 1.37 -4.95
CA MET A 299 6.81 1.12 -5.45
C MET A 299 7.69 2.35 -5.74
N ARG A 300 7.15 3.57 -5.54
CA ARG A 300 7.76 4.86 -5.90
C ARG A 300 9.19 5.07 -5.35
N LEU A 301 9.59 4.37 -4.29
CA LEU A 301 10.92 4.48 -3.69
C LEU A 301 11.79 3.22 -3.88
N ASP A 302 11.22 2.08 -4.25
CA ASP A 302 11.94 0.82 -4.40
C ASP A 302 12.56 0.65 -5.79
N ALA A 303 12.09 1.38 -6.82
CA ALA A 303 12.70 1.36 -8.15
C ALA A 303 14.21 1.71 -8.13
N GLN A 304 14.64 2.57 -7.20
CA GLN A 304 16.06 2.88 -6.99
C GLN A 304 16.83 1.74 -6.31
N ILE A 305 16.18 0.98 -5.42
CA ILE A 305 16.78 -0.16 -4.71
C ILE A 305 16.82 -1.39 -5.60
N PHE A 306 15.80 -1.65 -6.41
CA PHE A 306 15.78 -2.79 -7.33
C PHE A 306 16.85 -2.71 -8.42
N LYS A 307 17.32 -1.50 -8.74
CA LYS A 307 18.50 -1.28 -9.59
C LYS A 307 19.82 -1.57 -8.85
N ALA A 308 19.83 -1.47 -7.52
CA ALA A 308 20.98 -1.80 -6.66
C ALA A 308 20.98 -3.26 -6.16
N LEU A 309 19.82 -3.91 -6.12
CA LEU A 309 19.60 -5.30 -5.71
C LEU A 309 19.50 -6.25 -6.91
N GLU A 310 20.35 -6.09 -7.93
CA GLU A 310 20.72 -7.22 -8.83
C GLU A 310 21.48 -8.33 -8.05
N LEU A 311 21.17 -8.51 -6.76
CA LEU A 311 21.68 -9.58 -5.94
C LEU A 311 20.86 -10.85 -6.22
N PRO A 312 21.53 -11.99 -6.43
CA PRO A 312 20.87 -13.26 -6.71
C PRO A 312 19.94 -13.68 -5.57
N THR A 313 18.64 -13.71 -5.84
CA THR A 313 17.65 -14.79 -5.57
C THR A 313 17.70 -15.63 -4.29
N ALA A 314 18.37 -15.25 -3.20
CA ALA A 314 18.49 -16.15 -2.04
C ALA A 314 17.57 -15.84 -0.85
N SER A 315 16.98 -14.64 -0.74
CA SER A 315 16.14 -14.32 0.42
C SER A 315 14.67 -14.30 0.03
N LYS A 316 13.98 -15.43 0.25
CA LYS A 316 12.50 -15.56 0.35
C LYS A 316 11.94 -14.78 1.56
N SER A 317 12.56 -13.66 1.90
CA SER A 317 12.17 -12.80 3.01
C SER A 317 10.89 -12.06 2.64
N ARG A 318 10.05 -11.82 3.66
CA ARG A 318 8.92 -10.87 3.63
C ARG A 318 9.24 -9.48 3.06
N ALA A 319 10.53 -9.18 2.83
CA ALA A 319 11.08 -7.95 2.26
C ALA A 319 10.73 -7.69 0.78
N LEU A 320 10.14 -8.64 0.03
CA LEU A 320 9.76 -8.45 -1.38
C LEU A 320 8.29 -8.04 -1.58
N ARG A 321 7.69 -7.32 -0.61
CA ARG A 321 6.38 -6.67 -0.80
C ARG A 321 6.53 -5.39 -1.61
N MET A 322 5.50 -4.98 -2.36
CA MET A 322 5.50 -3.73 -3.12
C MET A 322 5.38 -2.50 -2.21
N GLY A 323 6.42 -2.17 -1.43
CA GLY A 323 6.54 -1.02 -0.52
C GLY A 323 5.43 -0.84 0.53
N ASN A 324 4.79 0.34 0.62
CA ASN A 324 3.95 0.71 1.77
C ASN A 324 2.50 0.18 1.65
N PRO A 325 2.08 -0.80 2.49
CA PRO A 325 0.74 -1.39 2.42
C PRO A 325 -0.37 -0.42 2.83
N LEU A 326 -0.07 0.66 3.56
CA LEU A 326 -1.07 1.70 3.83
C LEU A 326 -1.42 2.46 2.53
N ALA A 327 -0.47 2.62 1.61
CA ALA A 327 -0.73 3.23 0.31
C ALA A 327 -1.64 2.32 -0.53
N LEU A 328 -1.42 1.00 -0.41
CA LEU A 328 -2.28 0.01 -1.05
C LEU A 328 -3.72 0.10 -0.55
N LEU A 329 -3.95 0.38 0.73
CA LEU A 329 -5.29 0.57 1.27
C LEU A 329 -6.00 1.79 0.66
N LYS A 330 -5.29 2.92 0.48
CA LYS A 330 -5.82 4.08 -0.27
C LYS A 330 -6.18 3.70 -1.71
N ALA A 331 -5.22 3.10 -2.42
CA ALA A 331 -5.42 2.62 -3.79
C ALA A 331 -6.57 1.62 -3.94
N SER A 332 -6.80 0.81 -2.89
CA SER A 332 -7.86 -0.18 -2.86
C SER A 332 -9.24 0.43 -3.08
N HIS A 333 -9.46 1.68 -2.64
CA HIS A 333 -10.74 2.36 -2.81
C HIS A 333 -11.04 2.79 -4.24
N GLN A 334 -10.03 2.86 -5.10
CA GLN A 334 -10.18 3.22 -6.51
C GLN A 334 -10.45 2.00 -7.40
N ARG A 335 -10.33 0.79 -6.84
CA ARG A 335 -10.64 -0.46 -7.52
C ARG A 335 -12.14 -0.75 -7.50
N GLN A 336 -12.58 -1.71 -8.30
CA GLN A 336 -13.93 -2.25 -8.28
C GLN A 336 -13.96 -3.49 -7.39
N CYS A 337 -14.94 -3.52 -6.49
CA CYS A 337 -15.26 -4.66 -5.63
C CYS A 337 -16.57 -5.32 -6.08
N TYR A 338 -16.73 -6.61 -5.78
CA TYR A 338 -18.01 -7.30 -5.99
C TYR A 338 -19.00 -6.92 -4.88
N GLU A 339 -18.56 -6.99 -3.63
CA GLU A 339 -19.29 -6.45 -2.48
C GLU A 339 -18.59 -5.22 -1.91
N ILE A 340 -19.36 -4.28 -1.36
CA ILE A 340 -18.78 -3.08 -0.75
C ILE A 340 -17.88 -3.43 0.46
N THR A 341 -18.15 -4.53 1.16
CA THR A 341 -17.34 -5.05 2.27
C THR A 341 -15.99 -5.62 1.83
N ASP A 342 -15.81 -5.96 0.55
CA ASP A 342 -14.51 -6.42 0.04
C ASP A 342 -13.43 -5.36 0.16
N ARG A 343 -13.80 -4.07 0.27
CA ARG A 343 -12.87 -2.96 0.55
C ARG A 343 -11.94 -3.25 1.74
N VAL A 344 -12.44 -3.98 2.74
CA VAL A 344 -11.64 -4.44 3.88
C VAL A 344 -11.18 -5.90 3.69
N ARG A 345 -12.07 -6.80 3.24
CA ARG A 345 -11.73 -8.23 3.14
C ARG A 345 -10.62 -8.52 2.13
N GLY A 346 -10.61 -7.81 1.01
CA GLY A 346 -9.63 -7.94 -0.07
C GLY A 346 -8.30 -7.23 0.18
N ILE A 347 -8.08 -6.67 1.38
CA ILE A 347 -6.84 -5.97 1.72
C ILE A 347 -6.28 -6.32 3.10
N MET A 348 -7.13 -6.74 4.04
CA MET A 348 -6.73 -7.04 5.43
C MET A 348 -5.58 -8.05 5.53
N GLN A 349 -5.46 -8.95 4.55
CA GLN A 349 -4.44 -10.00 4.55
C GLN A 349 -3.04 -9.49 4.21
N VAL A 350 -2.94 -8.36 3.51
CA VAL A 350 -1.66 -7.67 3.30
C VAL A 350 -1.03 -7.31 4.65
N PHE A 351 -1.87 -7.05 5.65
CA PHE A 351 -1.48 -6.77 7.02
C PHE A 351 -1.49 -8.03 7.90
N ASP A 352 -1.67 -9.23 7.34
CA ASP A 352 -1.77 -10.51 8.05
C ASP A 352 -2.82 -10.42 9.18
N MET A 353 -4.02 -9.97 8.80
CA MET A 353 -5.18 -9.81 9.69
C MET A 353 -6.36 -10.66 9.19
N GLN A 354 -7.19 -11.08 10.15
CA GLN A 354 -8.47 -11.73 9.93
C GLN A 354 -9.56 -10.93 10.66
N LEU A 355 -10.46 -10.31 9.90
CA LEU A 355 -11.49 -9.41 10.39
C LEU A 355 -12.88 -9.91 10.01
N GLY A 356 -13.91 -9.34 10.61
CA GLY A 356 -15.31 -9.70 10.34
C GLY A 356 -15.55 -11.20 10.53
N GLU A 357 -16.17 -11.82 9.52
CA GLU A 357 -16.52 -13.25 9.52
C GLU A 357 -15.30 -14.17 9.50
N SER A 358 -14.15 -13.69 9.03
CA SER A 358 -12.91 -14.47 9.01
C SER A 358 -12.17 -14.47 10.35
N SER A 359 -12.58 -13.62 11.30
CA SER A 359 -11.91 -13.49 12.60
C SER A 359 -12.08 -14.76 13.44
N PRO A 360 -11.04 -15.23 14.15
CA PRO A 360 -11.18 -16.34 15.10
C PRO A 360 -12.18 -16.06 16.23
N ASN A 361 -12.47 -14.78 16.50
CA ASN A 361 -13.44 -14.33 17.50
C ASN A 361 -14.73 -13.81 16.83
N ALA A 362 -15.02 -14.18 15.59
CA ALA A 362 -16.24 -13.79 14.90
C ALA A 362 -17.46 -14.36 15.63
N ILE A 363 -18.53 -13.56 15.71
CA ILE A 363 -19.81 -14.05 16.23
C ILE A 363 -20.46 -14.90 15.13
N PRO A 364 -20.75 -16.20 15.36
CA PRO A 364 -21.34 -17.06 14.34
C PRO A 364 -22.62 -16.45 13.75
N GLY A 365 -22.71 -16.39 12.43
CA GLY A 365 -23.86 -15.84 11.71
C GLY A 365 -23.96 -14.31 11.67
N LYS A 366 -23.11 -13.57 12.40
CA LYS A 366 -23.07 -12.11 12.31
C LYS A 366 -22.49 -11.70 10.95
N LYS A 367 -23.25 -10.90 10.21
CA LYS A 367 -22.75 -10.15 9.05
C LYS A 367 -22.21 -8.81 9.53
N TYR A 368 -21.05 -8.42 9.02
CA TYR A 368 -20.42 -7.15 9.38
C TYR A 368 -20.66 -6.11 8.28
N SER A 369 -21.08 -4.92 8.68
CA SER A 369 -21.15 -3.77 7.78
C SER A 369 -19.76 -3.29 7.37
N LEU A 370 -19.65 -2.55 6.26
CA LEU A 370 -18.37 -1.94 5.88
C LEU A 370 -17.80 -1.06 7.01
N SER A 371 -18.65 -0.25 7.66
CA SER A 371 -18.20 0.66 8.74
C SER A 371 -17.60 -0.12 9.93
N GLU A 372 -18.24 -1.23 10.34
CA GLU A 372 -17.67 -2.09 11.40
C GLU A 372 -16.34 -2.72 10.98
N LEU A 373 -16.21 -3.15 9.72
CA LEU A 373 -14.97 -3.70 9.19
C LEU A 373 -13.86 -2.65 9.11
N GLU A 374 -14.18 -1.42 8.71
CA GLU A 374 -13.25 -0.29 8.68
C GLU A 374 -12.77 0.09 10.08
N ASP A 375 -13.66 0.08 11.07
CA ASP A 375 -13.31 0.31 12.47
C ASP A 375 -12.42 -0.82 13.03
N GLN A 376 -12.72 -2.08 12.71
CA GLN A 376 -11.87 -3.22 13.05
C GLN A 376 -10.48 -3.13 12.40
N LEU A 377 -10.43 -2.78 11.10
CA LEU A 377 -9.19 -2.61 10.36
C LEU A 377 -8.36 -1.47 10.94
N GLY A 378 -8.98 -0.30 11.17
CA GLY A 378 -8.33 0.85 11.80
C GLY A 378 -7.77 0.51 13.18
N ALA A 379 -8.54 -0.18 14.02
CA ALA A 379 -8.11 -0.62 15.34
C ALA A 379 -6.91 -1.57 15.28
N GLN A 380 -6.91 -2.55 14.37
CA GLN A 380 -5.78 -3.47 14.21
C GLN A 380 -4.55 -2.80 13.60
N LEU A 381 -4.74 -1.89 12.64
CA LEU A 381 -3.65 -1.08 12.09
C LEU A 381 -3.01 -0.21 13.16
N LEU A 382 -3.80 0.44 14.01
CA LEU A 382 -3.29 1.22 15.14
C LEU A 382 -2.52 0.34 16.12
N ARG A 383 -3.03 -0.87 16.42
CA ARG A 383 -2.36 -1.82 17.33
C ARG A 383 -1.02 -2.32 16.78
N ARG A 384 -0.92 -2.59 15.48
CA ARG A 384 0.26 -3.17 14.82
C ARG A 384 1.24 -2.10 14.30
N TYR A 385 0.73 -0.93 13.96
CA TYR A 385 1.44 0.17 13.31
C TYR A 385 1.05 1.54 13.94
N PRO A 386 1.25 1.74 15.25
CA PRO A 386 0.78 2.93 15.97
C PRO A 386 1.39 4.24 15.47
N ILE A 387 2.56 4.19 14.81
CA ILE A 387 3.18 5.35 14.16
C ILE A 387 2.73 5.42 12.70
N SER A 388 2.99 4.36 11.92
CA SER A 388 2.79 4.41 10.46
C SER A 388 1.33 4.67 10.09
N SER A 389 0.38 4.06 10.80
CA SER A 389 -1.06 4.25 10.56
C SER A 389 -1.55 5.67 10.84
N GLN A 390 -0.75 6.49 11.53
CA GLN A 390 -1.08 7.86 11.89
C GLN A 390 -0.28 8.90 11.09
N LEU A 391 0.64 8.49 10.21
CA LEU A 391 1.38 9.36 9.28
C LEU A 391 0.57 9.62 8.00
N MET A 392 -0.64 10.15 8.16
CA MET A 392 -1.59 10.44 7.08
C MET A 392 -2.36 11.73 7.35
N VAL A 393 -2.88 12.36 6.32
CA VAL A 393 -3.86 13.45 6.44
C VAL A 393 -5.12 13.08 5.68
N GLN A 394 -6.28 13.60 6.09
CA GLN A 394 -7.51 13.38 5.34
C GLN A 394 -7.59 14.41 4.19
N SER A 395 -7.74 13.96 2.95
CA SER A 395 -7.96 14.77 1.74
C SER A 395 -9.36 15.37 1.66
N ARG A 396 -10.32 14.85 2.42
CA ARG A 396 -11.67 15.42 2.49
C ARG A 396 -12.21 15.40 3.91
N SER A 397 -13.35 16.04 4.13
CA SER A 397 -14.09 15.90 5.37
C SER A 397 -14.41 14.43 5.61
N CYS A 398 -13.73 13.82 6.58
CA CYS A 398 -14.07 12.49 7.06
C CYS A 398 -15.31 12.58 7.95
N GLN A 399 -15.93 11.43 8.23
CA GLN A 399 -16.98 11.36 9.25
C GLN A 399 -16.44 11.89 10.59
N PRO A 400 -17.27 12.59 11.38
CA PRO A 400 -16.87 13.07 12.70
C PRO A 400 -16.24 11.93 13.53
N ARG A 401 -15.12 12.23 14.21
CA ARG A 401 -14.39 11.29 15.07
C ARG A 401 -13.81 10.05 14.36
N LYS A 402 -13.66 10.09 13.02
CA LYS A 402 -13.07 9.02 12.20
C LYS A 402 -11.82 9.44 11.41
N ALA A 403 -11.29 10.65 11.57
CA ALA A 403 -10.04 11.14 10.97
C ALA A 403 -8.78 10.34 11.35
N TRP A 404 -8.86 9.55 12.43
CA TRP A 404 -7.79 8.65 12.89
C TRP A 404 -7.67 7.35 12.09
N ARG A 405 -8.74 6.95 11.40
CA ARG A 405 -8.77 5.70 10.63
C ARG A 405 -8.25 5.94 9.22
N VAL A 406 -7.63 4.91 8.67
CA VAL A 406 -7.28 4.91 7.26
C VAL A 406 -8.56 4.87 6.43
N SER A 407 -8.65 5.72 5.42
CA SER A 407 -9.87 5.93 4.64
C SER A 407 -9.57 6.09 3.15
N PRO A 408 -10.57 6.02 2.25
CA PRO A 408 -10.40 6.38 0.84
C PRO A 408 -9.84 7.79 0.64
N GLU A 409 -10.20 8.67 1.57
CA GLU A 409 -9.92 10.09 1.55
C GLU A 409 -8.70 10.39 2.41
N MET A 410 -7.75 9.48 2.53
CA MET A 410 -6.47 9.78 3.15
C MET A 410 -5.38 10.04 2.10
N SER A 411 -4.38 10.80 2.50
CA SER A 411 -3.10 10.89 1.81
C SER A 411 -1.98 10.59 2.81
N LEU A 412 -1.11 9.66 2.45
CA LEU A 412 0.11 9.41 3.20
C LEU A 412 1.06 10.58 3.01
N THR A 413 1.80 10.92 4.07
CA THR A 413 2.87 11.92 3.95
C THR A 413 4.13 11.27 3.37
N ASP A 414 5.04 12.07 2.80
CA ASP A 414 6.34 11.57 2.30
C ASP A 414 7.11 10.86 3.42
N GLU A 415 6.97 11.34 4.66
CA GLU A 415 7.52 10.72 5.87
C GLU A 415 7.00 9.30 6.10
N ALA A 416 5.73 9.03 5.80
CA ALA A 416 5.16 7.70 5.97
C ALA A 416 5.87 6.69 5.07
N HIS A 417 6.17 7.08 3.83
CA HIS A 417 6.88 6.24 2.87
C HIS A 417 8.35 6.03 3.28
N LEU A 418 9.04 7.11 3.67
CA LEU A 418 10.44 7.04 4.13
C LEU A 418 10.59 6.21 5.42
N PHE A 419 9.68 6.42 6.38
CA PHE A 419 9.67 5.64 7.62
C PHE A 419 9.40 4.17 7.36
N TRP A 420 8.42 3.85 6.51
CA TRP A 420 8.12 2.47 6.15
C TRP A 420 9.32 1.76 5.53
N ARG A 421 10.05 2.44 4.63
CA ARG A 421 11.28 1.93 4.02
C ARG A 421 12.35 1.63 5.06
N GLN A 422 12.61 2.59 5.95
CA GLN A 422 13.57 2.41 7.05
C GLN A 422 13.22 1.20 7.93
N LYS A 423 11.92 0.98 8.15
CA LYS A 423 11.41 -0.16 8.93
C LYS A 423 11.53 -1.48 8.19
N MET A 424 11.40 -1.52 6.87
CA MET A 424 11.60 -2.77 6.11
C MET A 424 13.05 -3.24 6.13
N ASP A 425 14.00 -2.29 6.15
CA ASP A 425 15.43 -2.58 6.25
C ASP A 425 15.87 -3.00 7.67
N SER A 426 15.06 -2.73 8.70
CA SER A 426 15.40 -2.99 10.11
C SER A 426 14.43 -3.96 10.77
N ASP A 427 14.93 -5.11 11.24
CA ASP A 427 14.22 -6.17 12.00
C ASP A 427 12.67 -6.08 11.99
N THR A 428 12.06 -6.82 11.05
CA THR A 428 10.62 -6.83 10.68
C THR A 428 9.63 -7.25 11.79
N SER A 429 10.05 -7.27 13.05
CA SER A 429 9.20 -7.59 14.19
C SER A 429 7.96 -6.69 14.21
N MET A 430 6.79 -7.32 14.41
CA MET A 430 5.51 -6.62 14.56
C MET A 430 5.50 -5.59 15.69
N ASP A 431 6.41 -5.71 16.66
CA ASP A 431 6.50 -4.82 17.81
C ASP A 431 7.53 -3.69 17.64
N ALA A 432 8.17 -3.55 16.47
CA ALA A 432 9.20 -2.55 16.24
C ALA A 432 8.73 -1.12 16.56
N GLU A 433 7.53 -0.72 16.11
CA GLU A 433 6.98 0.61 16.40
C GLU A 433 6.63 0.80 17.87
N LYS A 434 6.11 -0.23 18.55
CA LYS A 434 5.83 -0.16 19.99
C LYS A 434 7.11 0.01 20.80
N LYS A 435 8.19 -0.67 20.41
CA LYS A 435 9.52 -0.50 21.00
C LYS A 435 10.04 0.93 20.76
N MET A 436 9.83 1.49 19.57
CA MET A 436 10.18 2.89 19.27
C MET A 436 9.41 3.88 20.15
N ILE A 437 8.10 3.71 20.30
CA ILE A 437 7.26 4.51 21.20
C ILE A 437 7.79 4.41 22.63
N THR A 438 8.01 3.20 23.13
CA THR A 438 8.49 2.97 24.51
C THR A 438 9.86 3.61 24.73
N ARG A 439 10.82 3.40 23.82
CA ARG A 439 12.18 3.94 23.92
C ARG A 439 12.21 5.47 23.88
N SER A 440 11.33 6.09 23.10
CA SER A 440 11.28 7.55 22.98
C SER A 440 10.37 8.21 24.02
N GLY A 441 9.60 7.44 24.81
CA GLY A 441 8.58 7.99 25.69
C GLY A 441 7.41 8.63 24.93
N GLY A 442 7.09 8.09 23.75
CA GLY A 442 5.98 8.51 22.90
C GLY A 442 4.61 8.11 23.43
N ALA A 443 3.56 8.60 22.80
CA ALA A 443 2.18 8.33 23.18
C ALA A 443 1.78 6.87 22.91
N ARG A 444 1.08 6.28 23.90
CA ARG A 444 0.43 4.97 23.75
C ARG A 444 -0.95 5.18 23.15
N LEU A 445 -1.21 4.51 22.03
CA LEU A 445 -2.48 4.61 21.29
C LEU A 445 -3.19 3.26 21.29
N TYR A 446 -4.51 3.27 21.48
CA TYR A 446 -5.34 2.08 21.31
C TYR A 446 -6.78 2.47 20.97
N ALA A 447 -7.44 1.67 20.13
CA ALA A 447 -8.83 1.90 19.78
C ALA A 447 -9.75 1.51 20.94
N THR A 448 -10.80 2.30 21.17
CA THR A 448 -11.83 2.04 22.18
C THR A 448 -13.18 2.56 21.70
N THR A 449 -14.27 1.95 22.18
CA THR A 449 -15.61 2.48 21.96
C THR A 449 -15.85 3.61 22.97
N PHE A 450 -16.19 4.79 22.47
CA PHE A 450 -16.50 5.98 23.24
C PHE A 450 -17.74 6.64 22.66
N GLU A 451 -18.80 6.79 23.46
CA GLU A 451 -20.10 7.35 23.01
C GLU A 451 -20.57 6.67 21.71
N ASP A 452 -20.63 5.33 21.72
CA ASP A 452 -21.03 4.46 20.60
C ASP A 452 -20.17 4.55 19.33
N THR A 453 -19.04 5.27 19.40
CA THR A 453 -18.13 5.45 18.27
C THR A 453 -16.75 4.88 18.60
N VAL A 454 -16.15 4.13 17.69
CA VAL A 454 -14.74 3.72 17.86
C VAL A 454 -13.83 4.93 17.62
N MET A 455 -13.08 5.31 18.66
CA MET A 455 -12.11 6.40 18.69
C MET A 455 -10.73 5.89 19.15
N VAL A 456 -9.70 6.73 19.03
CA VAL A 456 -8.38 6.43 19.60
C VAL A 456 -8.28 6.98 21.01
N ARG A 457 -8.10 6.10 22.00
CA ARG A 457 -7.64 6.50 23.31
C ARG A 457 -6.13 6.66 23.30
N PHE A 458 -5.65 7.71 23.95
CA PHE A 458 -4.22 7.99 24.07
C PHE A 458 -3.81 8.32 25.51
N ASP A 459 -2.56 8.02 25.82
CA ASP A 459 -1.82 8.49 27.00
C ASP A 459 -0.41 8.84 26.55
N GLY A 460 -0.02 10.11 26.66
CA GLY A 460 1.25 10.58 26.14
C GLY A 460 1.61 12.01 26.54
N LYS A 461 2.78 12.43 26.07
CA LYS A 461 3.29 13.78 26.29
C LYS A 461 2.68 14.74 25.29
N TYR A 462 2.28 15.91 25.77
CA TYR A 462 1.57 16.92 25.03
C TYR A 462 2.13 18.30 25.33
N THR A 463 2.31 19.09 24.29
CA THR A 463 2.71 20.49 24.39
C THR A 463 1.73 21.37 23.64
N THR A 464 1.53 22.61 24.10
CA THR A 464 0.68 23.55 23.37
C THR A 464 1.32 23.96 22.05
N LEU A 465 0.49 24.21 21.04
CA LEU A 465 0.97 24.62 19.72
C LEU A 465 1.82 25.91 19.80
N GLU A 466 1.38 26.86 20.64
CA GLU A 466 2.09 28.10 20.92
C GLU A 466 3.51 27.84 21.47
N THR A 467 3.63 26.97 22.47
CA THR A 467 4.93 26.66 23.10
C THR A 467 5.87 26.00 22.09
N PHE A 468 5.36 25.02 21.33
CA PHE A 468 6.15 24.35 20.29
C PHE A 468 6.58 25.32 19.18
N TYR A 469 5.68 26.19 18.73
CA TYR A 469 5.97 27.19 17.71
C TYR A 469 7.07 28.16 18.16
N LEU A 470 6.96 28.71 19.38
CA LEU A 470 7.98 29.60 19.95
C LEU A 470 9.34 28.92 20.07
N VAL A 471 9.38 27.64 20.47
CA VAL A 471 10.62 26.87 20.52
C VAL A 471 11.19 26.68 19.11
N THR A 472 10.41 26.15 18.17
CA THR A 472 10.91 25.88 16.81
C THR A 472 11.35 27.14 16.07
N GLN A 473 10.60 28.24 16.22
CA GLN A 473 10.95 29.54 15.63
C GLN A 473 12.30 30.06 16.15
N ASN A 474 12.54 30.00 17.47
CA ASN A 474 13.74 30.57 18.08
C ASN A 474 14.99 29.69 17.93
N VAL A 475 14.82 28.38 17.76
CA VAL A 475 15.94 27.43 17.77
C VAL A 475 16.46 27.15 16.37
N VAL A 476 15.57 26.84 15.44
CA VAL A 476 15.93 26.18 14.17
C VAL A 476 15.38 26.83 12.93
N GLY A 477 14.44 27.77 13.09
CA GLY A 477 13.61 28.23 12.00
C GLY A 477 12.60 27.15 11.61
N THR A 478 11.43 27.56 11.14
CA THR A 478 10.34 26.63 10.84
C THR A 478 10.61 25.72 9.63
N THR A 479 11.70 25.95 8.88
CA THR A 479 12.08 25.19 7.69
C THR A 479 12.46 23.74 7.97
N ARG A 480 12.81 23.41 9.23
CA ARG A 480 13.15 22.05 9.69
C ARG A 480 11.98 21.31 10.32
N THR A 481 10.81 21.92 10.26
CA THR A 481 9.53 21.34 10.66
C THR A 481 8.74 21.04 9.39
N ALA A 482 7.87 20.05 9.42
CA ALA A 482 6.87 19.83 8.38
C ALA A 482 5.52 19.66 9.07
N LEU A 483 4.63 20.63 8.86
CA LEU A 483 3.23 20.54 9.27
C LEU A 483 2.40 20.05 8.09
N ARG A 484 1.52 19.09 8.33
CA ARG A 484 0.59 18.55 7.34
C ARG A 484 -0.79 18.53 7.97
N LEU A 485 -1.65 19.46 7.56
CA LEU A 485 -3.02 19.55 8.00
C LEU A 485 -3.94 18.68 7.13
N ASN A 486 -5.07 18.26 7.67
CA ASN A 486 -6.16 17.73 6.85
C ASN A 486 -6.57 18.76 5.79
N GLN A 487 -6.91 18.30 4.59
CA GLN A 487 -7.11 19.12 3.41
C GLN A 487 -8.17 20.20 3.61
N GLY A 488 -9.29 19.93 4.29
CA GLY A 488 -10.28 20.99 4.57
C GLY A 488 -9.68 22.16 5.36
N LEU A 489 -8.81 21.88 6.34
CA LEU A 489 -8.10 22.92 7.10
C LEU A 489 -7.02 23.59 6.25
N HIS A 490 -6.35 22.81 5.39
CA HIS A 490 -5.39 23.38 4.45
C HIS A 490 -6.09 24.33 3.47
N GLU A 491 -7.24 23.98 2.93
CA GLU A 491 -8.05 24.83 2.05
C GLU A 491 -8.52 26.09 2.79
N GLU A 492 -9.04 25.98 4.02
CA GLU A 492 -9.37 27.14 4.86
C GLU A 492 -8.15 28.06 5.06
N PHE A 493 -6.97 27.48 5.33
CA PHE A 493 -5.72 28.23 5.45
C PHE A 493 -5.37 28.94 4.14
N ARG A 494 -5.47 28.24 3.00
CA ARG A 494 -5.12 28.80 1.69
C ARG A 494 -6.05 29.93 1.30
N SER A 495 -7.35 29.80 1.55
CA SER A 495 -8.34 30.86 1.32
C SER A 495 -8.14 32.07 2.24
N ALA A 496 -7.60 31.88 3.44
CA ALA A 496 -7.33 32.96 4.39
C ALA A 496 -6.01 33.71 4.11
N MET A 497 -5.13 33.18 3.26
CA MET A 497 -3.82 33.76 2.99
C MET A 497 -3.83 34.67 1.78
N THR A 498 -3.32 35.89 1.95
CA THR A 498 -3.11 36.85 0.84
C THR A 498 -1.75 36.68 0.17
N LYS A 499 -0.84 35.93 0.78
CA LYS A 499 0.53 35.70 0.27
C LYS A 499 0.52 34.75 -0.93
N PRO A 500 1.40 34.96 -1.94
CA PRO A 500 1.71 33.98 -2.97
C PRO A 500 2.14 32.63 -2.39
N PHE A 501 1.90 31.53 -3.13
CA PHE A 501 2.15 30.16 -2.65
C PHE A 501 3.60 29.91 -2.26
N ASP A 502 4.54 30.43 -3.04
CA ASP A 502 5.99 30.32 -2.84
C ASP A 502 6.52 31.15 -1.66
N GLN A 503 5.70 32.09 -1.14
CA GLN A 503 6.04 32.94 -0.01
C GLN A 503 5.40 32.50 1.31
N ILE A 504 4.51 31.50 1.26
CA ILE A 504 3.88 30.97 2.45
C ILE A 504 4.88 30.10 3.21
N THR A 505 5.09 30.46 4.47
CA THR A 505 5.98 29.73 5.37
C THR A 505 5.18 28.86 6.32
N ILE A 506 5.82 27.85 6.90
CA ILE A 506 5.22 27.07 7.99
C ILE A 506 4.88 27.94 9.21
N ALA A 507 5.62 29.05 9.42
CA ALA A 507 5.28 30.01 10.46
C ALA A 507 3.90 30.65 10.23
N ASP A 508 3.55 30.93 8.98
CA ASP A 508 2.22 31.46 8.62
C ASP A 508 1.12 30.43 8.94
N GLU A 509 1.36 29.14 8.68
CA GLU A 509 0.43 28.05 9.03
C GLU A 509 0.20 27.95 10.55
N PHE A 510 1.27 27.98 11.35
CA PHE A 510 1.14 27.96 12.81
C PHE A 510 0.35 29.16 13.35
N GLN A 511 0.68 30.36 12.87
CA GLN A 511 0.01 31.59 13.29
C GLN A 511 -1.46 31.62 12.86
N TRP A 512 -1.76 31.11 11.66
CA TRP A 512 -3.15 30.94 11.24
C TRP A 512 -3.89 29.95 12.12
N LEU A 513 -3.32 28.77 12.38
CA LEU A 513 -3.99 27.72 13.16
C LEU A 513 -4.26 28.18 14.59
N HIS A 514 -3.31 28.91 15.20
CA HIS A 514 -3.49 29.52 16.50
C HIS A 514 -4.62 30.57 16.52
N ARG A 515 -4.76 31.38 15.46
CA ARG A 515 -5.80 32.42 15.35
C ARG A 515 -7.18 31.85 15.01
N SER A 516 -7.25 30.92 14.06
CA SER A 516 -8.52 30.39 13.51
C SER A 516 -9.30 29.50 14.48
N ARG A 517 -8.65 29.06 15.57
CA ARG A 517 -9.24 28.25 16.63
C ARG A 517 -9.09 28.90 18.01
N LYS A 518 -9.09 30.24 18.06
CA LYS A 518 -9.01 31.01 19.31
C LYS A 518 -10.05 30.50 20.33
N GLY A 519 -9.58 30.20 21.54
CA GLY A 519 -10.41 29.65 22.63
C GLY A 519 -10.51 28.12 22.66
N ARG A 520 -9.91 27.40 21.70
CA ARG A 520 -9.70 25.94 21.79
C ARG A 520 -8.23 25.65 22.12
N ASN A 521 -8.01 24.62 22.92
CA ASN A 521 -6.66 24.17 23.21
C ASN A 521 -6.13 23.33 22.05
N ILE A 522 -5.18 23.87 21.30
CA ILE A 522 -4.44 23.16 20.26
C ILE A 522 -3.05 22.79 20.77
N GLY A 523 -2.61 21.59 20.46
CA GLY A 523 -1.28 21.15 20.80
C GLY A 523 -0.84 19.93 20.04
N ILE A 524 0.33 19.44 20.42
CA ILE A 524 1.04 18.37 19.75
C ILE A 524 1.16 17.24 20.74
N LEU A 525 0.51 16.11 20.43
CA LEU A 525 0.74 14.84 21.10
C LEU A 525 1.99 14.20 20.50
N PHE A 526 3.03 14.04 21.30
CA PHE A 526 4.27 13.40 20.85
C PHE A 526 4.05 11.90 20.64
N LEU A 527 4.22 11.45 19.39
CA LEU A 527 3.94 10.07 19.01
C LEU A 527 5.16 9.18 19.19
N ALA A 528 6.30 9.58 18.60
CA ALA A 528 7.57 8.86 18.74
C ALA A 528 8.73 9.69 18.19
N ARG A 529 9.94 9.29 18.56
CA ARG A 529 11.16 9.66 17.85
C ARG A 529 11.65 8.50 16.99
N ILE A 530 11.71 8.72 15.69
CA ILE A 530 12.31 7.80 14.72
C ILE A 530 13.82 8.08 14.74
N GLN A 531 14.62 7.04 14.94
CA GLN A 531 16.08 7.14 14.98
C GLN A 531 16.70 6.06 14.10
N PRO A 532 17.89 6.30 13.51
CA PRO A 532 18.66 5.25 12.87
C PRO A 532 18.97 4.10 13.85
N PRO A 533 19.10 2.85 13.36
CA PRO A 533 19.58 1.73 14.15
C PRO A 533 20.96 2.02 14.74
N SER A 534 21.19 1.63 16.00
CA SER A 534 22.44 1.92 16.71
C SER A 534 23.68 1.21 16.15
N LYS A 535 23.50 0.18 15.29
CA LYS A 535 24.58 -0.68 14.77
C LYS A 535 24.80 -0.58 13.26
N SER A 536 23.99 0.17 12.51
CA SER A 536 24.24 0.38 11.09
C SER A 536 25.34 1.42 10.94
N SER A 537 26.56 0.98 10.59
CA SER A 537 27.49 1.87 9.91
C SER A 537 26.74 2.51 8.74
N ARG A 538 27.04 3.77 8.43
CA ARG A 538 26.47 4.48 7.28
C ARG A 538 26.76 3.66 6.00
N ALA A 539 25.94 2.67 5.69
CA ALA A 539 26.00 1.99 4.42
C ALA A 539 25.81 3.09 3.38
N LYS A 540 26.83 3.27 2.52
CA LYS A 540 26.85 4.36 1.54
C LYS A 540 25.54 4.30 0.74
N GLY A 541 24.73 5.35 0.84
CA GLY A 541 23.48 5.50 0.08
C GLY A 541 22.17 5.27 0.84
N GLN A 542 22.17 4.84 2.11
CA GLN A 542 20.93 4.81 2.91
C GLN A 542 20.62 6.19 3.51
N ILE A 543 19.41 6.69 3.21
CA ILE A 543 18.85 7.89 3.82
C ILE A 543 18.22 7.48 5.15
N TRP A 544 18.90 7.78 6.25
CA TRP A 544 18.37 7.58 7.60
C TRP A 544 17.69 8.85 8.11
N CYS A 545 16.61 8.67 8.85
CA CYS A 545 15.83 9.75 9.41
C CYS A 545 15.99 9.78 10.94
N ASP A 546 16.26 10.96 11.51
CA ASP A 546 16.16 11.22 12.96
C ASP A 546 15.08 12.27 13.17
N TRP A 547 13.83 11.82 13.31
CA TRP A 547 12.66 12.69 13.33
C TRP A 547 11.92 12.57 14.65
N GLY A 548 11.46 13.70 15.17
CA GLY A 548 10.34 13.70 16.09
C GLY A 548 9.03 13.78 15.31
N ILE A 549 8.06 12.96 15.71
CA ILE A 549 6.73 12.89 15.09
C ILE A 549 5.68 13.20 16.16
N GLY A 550 4.69 14.01 15.79
CA GLY A 550 3.54 14.31 16.63
C GLY A 550 2.23 14.39 15.87
N LEU A 551 1.13 14.25 16.59
CA LEU A 551 -0.23 14.50 16.11
C LEU A 551 -0.68 15.88 16.57
N VAL A 552 -1.24 16.67 15.64
CA VAL A 552 -1.80 17.98 15.98
C VAL A 552 -3.25 17.78 16.39
N LEU A 553 -3.55 18.03 17.65
CA LEU A 553 -4.85 17.79 18.28
C LEU A 553 -5.48 19.11 18.71
N CYS A 554 -6.79 19.23 18.51
CA CYS A 554 -7.59 20.37 18.95
C CYS A 554 -8.71 19.90 19.86
N GLN A 555 -8.71 20.35 21.11
CA GLN A 555 -9.70 19.96 22.10
C GLN A 555 -11.13 20.35 21.64
N GLU A 556 -12.10 19.44 21.76
CA GLU A 556 -13.51 19.71 21.49
C GLU A 556 -14.05 20.76 22.48
N LYS A 557 -14.93 21.65 22.02
CA LYS A 557 -15.45 22.73 22.86
C LYS A 557 -16.23 22.15 24.04
N GLY A 558 -15.87 22.55 25.26
CA GLY A 558 -16.53 22.10 26.49
C GLY A 558 -16.14 20.69 26.96
N ARG A 559 -15.19 20.03 26.29
CA ARG A 559 -14.69 18.70 26.65
C ARG A 559 -13.22 18.79 27.01
N ASN A 560 -12.81 18.15 28.11
CA ASN A 560 -11.40 18.15 28.50
C ASN A 560 -10.62 16.95 27.95
N ASP A 561 -11.33 15.91 27.53
CA ASP A 561 -10.81 14.58 27.23
C ASP A 561 -11.08 14.13 25.79
N VAL A 562 -11.71 14.98 24.96
CA VAL A 562 -12.02 14.67 23.56
C VAL A 562 -11.35 15.67 22.64
N TYR A 563 -10.69 15.16 21.60
CA TYR A 563 -9.87 15.92 20.69
C TYR A 563 -10.18 15.60 19.23
N GLU A 564 -10.13 16.62 18.39
CA GLU A 564 -10.16 16.54 16.94
C GLU A 564 -8.73 16.40 16.42
N ARG A 565 -8.47 15.42 15.54
CA ARG A 565 -7.18 15.28 14.87
C ARG A 565 -7.08 16.21 13.67
N LEU A 566 -6.28 17.27 13.78
CA LEU A 566 -6.11 18.27 12.73
C LEU A 566 -5.06 17.89 11.67
N GLY A 567 -4.09 17.05 12.04
CA GLY A 567 -3.00 16.69 11.13
C GLY A 567 -1.82 16.03 11.85
N VAL A 568 -0.67 16.05 11.16
CA VAL A 568 0.59 15.47 11.60
C VAL A 568 1.69 16.52 11.53
N ILE A 569 2.63 16.44 12.46
CA ILE A 569 3.82 17.27 12.47
C ILE A 569 5.07 16.41 12.60
N LYS A 570 6.11 16.81 11.86
CA LYS A 570 7.47 16.27 11.97
C LYS A 570 8.45 17.41 12.23
N TRP A 571 9.54 17.11 12.93
CA TRP A 571 10.74 17.95 12.95
C TRP A 571 12.01 17.11 12.84
N ASP A 572 13.01 17.63 12.12
CA ASP A 572 14.26 16.92 11.85
C ASP A 572 15.30 17.14 12.96
N VAL A 573 15.35 16.21 13.91
CA VAL A 573 16.21 16.32 15.11
C VAL A 573 17.69 16.33 14.74
N TRP A 574 18.08 15.66 13.65
CA TRP A 574 19.48 15.66 13.21
C TRP A 574 19.85 17.01 12.60
N GLU A 575 19.10 17.51 11.62
CA GLU A 575 19.40 18.83 11.03
C GLU A 575 19.39 19.94 12.07
N ILE A 576 18.52 19.83 13.09
CA ILE A 576 18.48 20.73 14.25
C ILE A 576 19.80 20.70 15.02
N LYS A 577 20.32 19.50 15.36
CA LYS A 577 21.60 19.35 16.07
C LYS A 577 22.77 19.93 15.27
N ASP A 578 22.81 19.62 13.97
CA ASP A 578 23.88 20.07 13.08
C ASP A 578 23.88 21.60 12.95
N LEU A 579 22.69 22.22 12.86
CA LEU A 579 22.54 23.67 12.81
C LEU A 579 23.06 24.35 14.08
N ILE A 580 22.68 23.83 15.26
CA ILE A 580 23.11 24.37 16.55
C ILE A 580 24.63 24.30 16.67
N LYS A 581 25.22 23.15 16.28
CA LYS A 581 26.67 22.95 16.27
C LYS A 581 27.36 23.91 15.31
N ALA A 582 26.85 24.04 14.08
CA ALA A 582 27.46 24.85 13.03
C ALA A 582 27.46 26.34 13.37
N ARG A 583 26.37 26.87 13.94
CA ARG A 583 26.24 28.31 14.21
C ARG A 583 26.78 28.75 15.57
N LYS A 584 27.28 27.81 16.40
CA LYS A 584 27.61 28.06 17.82
C LYS A 584 26.51 28.86 18.54
N MET A 585 25.25 28.69 18.12
CA MET A 585 24.15 29.50 18.60
C MET A 585 23.93 29.20 20.07
N LYS A 586 24.00 30.23 20.92
CA LYS A 586 23.39 30.16 22.23
C LYS A 586 21.89 30.08 21.99
N LEU A 587 21.30 28.91 22.24
CA LEU A 587 19.85 28.74 22.21
C LEU A 587 19.27 29.74 23.21
N GLN A 588 18.50 30.70 22.71
CA GLN A 588 17.78 31.60 23.60
C GLN A 588 16.67 30.79 24.27
N ALA A 589 16.76 30.65 25.59
CA ALA A 589 15.67 30.11 26.38
C ALA A 589 14.39 30.88 26.06
N THR A 590 13.29 30.17 25.86
CA THR A 590 11.98 30.82 25.83
C THR A 590 11.49 30.99 27.26
N ARG A 591 10.53 31.88 27.50
CA ARG A 591 9.93 32.06 28.84
C ARG A 591 9.44 30.73 29.46
N LYS A 592 9.04 29.75 28.63
CA LYS A 592 8.48 28.47 29.07
C LYS A 592 9.47 27.29 28.99
N VAL A 593 10.55 27.40 28.21
CA VAL A 593 11.46 26.29 27.91
C VAL A 593 12.91 26.77 27.99
N SER A 594 13.62 26.31 29.02
CA SER A 594 15.01 26.67 29.30
C SER A 594 16.03 25.95 28.41
N ASP A 595 15.75 24.71 28.00
CA ASP A 595 16.58 23.93 27.08
C ASP A 595 15.76 23.50 25.85
N PRO A 596 15.77 24.32 24.79
CA PRO A 596 14.99 24.05 23.59
C PRO A 596 15.47 22.82 22.79
N LEU A 597 16.75 22.47 22.87
CA LEU A 597 17.27 21.29 22.18
C LEU A 597 16.78 20.01 22.87
N SER A 598 16.90 19.95 24.20
CA SER A 598 16.32 18.83 24.95
C SER A 598 14.81 18.74 24.71
N TYR A 599 14.09 19.86 24.75
CA TYR A 599 12.66 19.90 24.46
C TYR A 599 12.29 19.25 23.12
N LEU A 600 13.04 19.49 22.04
CA LEU A 600 12.78 18.89 20.72
C LEU A 600 13.35 17.45 20.59
N GLN A 601 14.39 17.12 21.34
CA GLN A 601 15.11 15.85 21.20
C GLN A 601 14.57 14.73 22.08
N THR A 602 14.29 15.03 23.35
CA THR A 602 13.81 14.10 24.37
C THR A 602 12.29 14.20 24.54
N CYS A 603 11.72 15.32 24.11
CA CYS A 603 10.33 15.67 24.39
C CYS A 603 10.05 15.59 25.90
N ASP A 604 11.00 16.03 26.72
CA ASP A 604 10.90 16.09 28.18
C ASP A 604 11.10 17.53 28.67
N GLY A 605 10.72 17.77 29.93
CA GLY A 605 10.94 19.04 30.61
C GLY A 605 9.79 20.05 30.44
N PRO A 606 10.01 21.32 30.86
CA PRO A 606 9.01 22.37 30.84
C PRO A 606 8.35 22.53 29.46
N GLY A 607 7.03 22.58 29.43
CA GLY A 607 6.22 22.69 28.20
C GLY A 607 5.64 21.36 27.71
N TRP A 608 6.26 20.22 28.04
CA TRP A 608 5.65 18.90 27.82
C TRP A 608 4.89 18.45 29.07
N THR A 609 3.60 18.17 28.91
CA THR A 609 2.70 17.72 29.98
C THR A 609 2.15 16.35 29.64
N LYS A 610 1.97 15.49 30.63
CA LYS A 610 1.34 14.19 30.41
C LYS A 610 -0.16 14.35 30.44
N ILE A 611 -0.84 13.94 29.38
CA ILE A 611 -2.30 13.95 29.29
C ILE A 611 -2.81 12.61 28.77
N ASN A 612 -4.11 12.38 28.97
CA ASN A 612 -4.82 11.28 28.34
C ASN A 612 -6.16 11.79 27.81
N GLY A 613 -6.73 11.07 26.84
CA GLY A 613 -8.00 11.42 26.24
C GLY A 613 -8.36 10.50 25.08
N HIS A 614 -9.32 10.95 24.28
CA HIS A 614 -9.77 10.31 23.06
C HIS A 614 -9.60 11.31 21.92
N PHE A 615 -9.11 10.84 20.78
CA PHE A 615 -9.19 11.62 19.55
C PHE A 615 -9.84 10.82 18.45
N GLY A 616 -10.46 11.56 17.54
CA GLY A 616 -10.98 10.98 16.33
C GLY A 616 -10.88 11.91 15.15
#